data_AF-A0A9E6UGS3-F1
#
_entry.id   AF-A0A9E6UGS3-F1
#
_cell.length_a   1.000
_cell.length_b   1.000
_cell.length_c   1.000
_cell.angle_alpha   90.00
_cell.angle_beta   90.00
_cell.angle_gamma   90.00
#
_symmetry.space_group_name_H-M   'P 1'
#
loop_
_entity.id
_entity.type
_entity.pdbx_description
1 polymer ?
#
loop_
_entity_poly.entity_id
_entity_poly.type
_entity_poly.pdbx_seq_one_letter_code
_entity_poly.pdbx_strand_id
1 'polypeptide(L)'
;MTTTSRIAGLVAAAALTAAFASAPALAYDGTNCKEPGVCWEPKPGYPEKSKITGSKYDPKHDPKQVAKQSESIKQMEERNAKRAENFAKTGKFVYDVSKISN
;
A
#
# COMPACT_ATOMS: atom_id res chain seq x y z
N MET A 1 12.93 38.44 -40.74
CA MET A 1 12.90 37.82 -39.40
C MET A 1 14.23 38.12 -38.72
N THR A 2 14.25 39.00 -37.72
CA THR A 2 15.49 39.47 -37.09
C THR A 2 16.01 38.46 -36.07
N THR A 3 17.31 38.49 -35.76
CA THR A 3 17.95 37.62 -34.77
C THR A 3 17.22 37.64 -33.42
N THR A 4 16.70 38.81 -33.03
CA THR A 4 15.90 39.00 -31.81
C THR A 4 14.59 38.21 -31.82
N SER A 5 13.87 38.14 -32.96
CA SER A 5 12.64 37.34 -33.06
C SER A 5 12.91 35.82 -32.99
N ARG A 6 14.08 35.36 -33.45
CA ARG A 6 14.47 33.94 -33.34
C ARG A 6 14.80 33.54 -31.91
N ILE A 7 15.52 34.40 -31.19
CA ILE A 7 15.85 34.18 -29.77
C ILE A 7 14.58 34.23 -28.91
N ALA A 8 13.68 35.20 -29.14
CA ALA A 8 12.41 35.27 -28.44
C ALA A 8 11.53 34.02 -28.67
N GLY A 9 11.49 33.51 -29.90
CA GLY A 9 10.78 32.25 -30.22
C GLY A 9 11.38 31.02 -29.52
N LEU A 10 12.71 30.93 -29.45
CA LEU A 10 13.42 29.85 -28.75
C LEU A 10 13.20 29.90 -27.23
N VAL A 11 13.25 31.08 -26.62
CA VAL A 11 13.00 31.26 -25.19
C VAL A 11 11.55 30.93 -24.84
N ALA A 12 10.59 31.36 -25.66
CA ALA A 12 9.17 31.02 -25.47
C ALA A 12 8.91 29.51 -25.59
N ALA A 13 9.54 28.82 -26.56
CA ALA A 13 9.43 27.38 -26.72
C ALA A 13 10.08 26.59 -25.56
N ALA A 14 11.22 27.05 -25.05
CA ALA A 14 11.89 26.48 -23.87
C ALA A 14 11.05 26.67 -22.59
N ALA A 15 10.42 27.84 -22.42
CA ALA A 15 9.53 28.10 -21.28
C ALA A 15 8.26 27.22 -21.33
N LEU A 16 7.66 27.02 -22.51
CA LEU A 16 6.54 26.10 -22.67
C LEU A 16 6.94 24.66 -22.33
N THR A 17 8.04 24.16 -22.89
CA THR A 17 8.49 22.78 -22.64
C THR A 17 8.83 22.53 -21.16
N ALA A 18 9.43 23.51 -20.48
CA ALA A 18 9.67 23.43 -19.04
C ALA A 18 8.37 23.41 -18.21
N ALA A 19 7.36 24.21 -18.58
CA ALA A 19 6.06 24.25 -17.90
C ALA A 19 5.25 22.95 -18.08
N PHE A 20 5.35 22.29 -19.23
CA PHE A 20 4.70 21.00 -19.47
C PHE A 20 5.45 19.81 -18.86
N ALA A 21 6.74 19.95 -18.56
CA ALA A 21 7.54 18.91 -17.89
C ALA A 21 7.12 18.68 -16.42
N SER A 22 6.48 19.66 -15.76
CA SER A 22 5.96 19.54 -14.39
C SER A 22 4.54 19.00 -14.27
N ALA A 23 3.81 18.85 -15.39
CA ALA A 23 2.45 18.31 -15.40
C ALA A 23 2.27 16.89 -14.78
N PRO A 24 3.21 15.93 -14.86
CA PRO A 24 2.97 14.59 -14.32
C PRO A 24 2.90 14.54 -12.79
N ALA A 25 3.37 15.58 -12.08
CA ALA A 25 3.18 15.68 -10.62
C ALA A 25 1.70 15.84 -10.22
N LEU A 26 0.84 16.30 -11.12
CA LEU A 26 -0.61 16.50 -10.91
C LEU A 26 -1.49 15.35 -11.41
N ALA A 27 -0.93 14.30 -12.01
CA ALA A 27 -1.73 13.28 -12.69
C ALA A 27 -2.36 12.22 -11.77
N TYR A 28 -1.99 12.18 -10.49
CA TYR A 28 -2.74 11.47 -9.46
C TYR A 28 -2.91 12.39 -8.26
N ASP A 29 -4.08 13.04 -8.17
CA ASP A 29 -4.43 14.02 -7.14
C ASP A 29 -5.42 13.47 -6.08
N GLY A 30 -5.91 12.25 -6.27
CA GLY A 30 -6.82 11.57 -5.34
C GLY A 30 -8.29 11.95 -5.48
N THR A 31 -8.67 12.75 -6.47
CA THR A 31 -10.06 13.25 -6.64
C THR A 31 -10.89 12.45 -7.64
N ASN A 32 -10.25 11.67 -8.51
CA ASN A 32 -10.94 10.81 -9.47
C ASN A 32 -11.23 9.42 -8.86
N CYS A 33 -12.49 9.19 -8.51
CA CYS A 33 -12.94 7.96 -7.87
C CYS A 33 -13.73 7.09 -8.85
N LYS A 34 -13.27 5.86 -9.09
CA LYS A 34 -13.99 4.87 -9.91
C LYS A 34 -15.33 4.49 -9.29
N GLU A 35 -15.36 4.43 -7.97
CA GLU A 35 -16.52 4.18 -7.12
C GLU A 35 -16.27 4.83 -5.74
N PRO A 36 -17.30 5.06 -4.90
CA PRO A 36 -17.12 5.71 -3.60
C PRO A 36 -16.05 5.02 -2.74
N GLY A 37 -15.01 5.77 -2.35
CA GLY A 37 -13.89 5.27 -1.54
C GLY A 37 -12.75 4.62 -2.34
N VAL A 38 -12.86 4.49 -3.67
CA VAL A 38 -11.83 3.90 -4.54
C VAL A 38 -11.33 4.93 -5.55
N CYS A 39 -10.38 5.74 -5.11
CA CYS A 39 -9.81 6.87 -5.85
C CYS A 39 -8.32 6.68 -6.13
N TRP A 40 -7.88 5.45 -6.37
CA TRP A 40 -6.48 5.17 -6.67
C TRP A 40 -6.26 5.14 -8.18
N GLU A 41 -5.19 5.80 -8.66
CA GLU A 41 -4.74 5.78 -10.05
C GLU A 41 -3.21 5.60 -10.10
N PRO A 42 -2.65 4.96 -11.14
CA PRO A 42 -1.21 4.93 -11.33
C PRO A 42 -0.71 6.32 -11.75
N LYS A 43 0.44 6.75 -11.21
CA LYS A 43 1.13 7.93 -11.72
C LYS A 43 1.62 7.70 -13.16
N PRO A 44 1.78 8.75 -13.97
CA PRO A 44 2.33 8.63 -15.32
C PRO A 44 3.66 7.87 -15.33
N GLY A 45 3.77 6.87 -16.20
CA GLY A 45 4.95 6.01 -16.30
C GLY A 45 4.99 4.83 -15.32
N TYR A 46 3.97 4.66 -14.46
CA TYR A 46 3.83 3.51 -13.57
C TYR A 46 2.70 2.58 -14.03
N PRO A 47 2.81 1.25 -13.77
CA PRO A 47 1.78 0.31 -14.17
C PRO A 47 0.53 0.45 -13.29
N GLU A 48 -0.61 0.16 -13.90
CA GLU A 48 -1.85 -0.16 -13.18
C GLU A 48 -1.66 -1.31 -12.20
N LYS A 49 -2.49 -1.37 -11.15
CA LYS A 49 -2.45 -2.43 -10.12
C LYS A 49 -2.46 -3.84 -10.72
N SER A 50 -3.29 -4.07 -11.72
CA SER A 50 -3.42 -5.35 -12.42
C SER A 50 -2.19 -5.75 -13.24
N LYS A 51 -1.23 -4.85 -13.43
CA LYS A 51 -0.01 -5.04 -14.21
C LYS A 51 1.27 -4.97 -13.36
N ILE A 52 1.16 -4.98 -12.03
CA ILE A 52 2.32 -4.96 -11.13
C ILE A 52 3.07 -6.31 -11.19
N THR A 53 2.35 -7.43 -11.21
CA THR A 53 2.93 -8.78 -11.32
C THR A 53 3.74 -8.92 -12.61
N GLY A 54 4.98 -9.36 -12.50
CA GLY A 54 5.93 -9.47 -13.63
C GLY A 54 6.58 -8.15 -14.07
N SER A 55 6.21 -7.01 -13.49
CA SER A 55 6.86 -5.73 -13.77
C SER A 55 8.16 -5.57 -12.97
N LYS A 56 8.92 -4.50 -13.26
CA LYS A 56 10.08 -4.11 -12.42
C LYS A 56 9.71 -3.69 -10.99
N TYR A 57 8.41 -3.53 -10.70
CA TYR A 57 7.89 -3.16 -9.39
C TYR A 57 7.17 -4.34 -8.70
N ASP A 58 7.26 -5.56 -9.24
CA ASP A 58 6.68 -6.75 -8.62
C ASP A 58 7.32 -7.04 -7.24
N PRO A 59 6.56 -7.00 -6.12
CA PRO A 59 7.12 -7.20 -4.80
C PRO A 59 7.45 -8.66 -4.47
N LYS A 60 6.93 -9.64 -5.23
CA LYS A 60 7.22 -11.07 -5.09
C LYS A 60 7.09 -11.60 -3.65
N HIS A 61 6.04 -11.17 -2.94
CA HIS A 61 5.80 -11.62 -1.57
C HIS A 61 5.63 -13.14 -1.52
N ASP A 62 6.40 -13.81 -0.66
CA ASP A 62 6.22 -15.22 -0.36
C ASP A 62 4.89 -15.42 0.40
N PRO A 63 3.92 -16.18 -0.13
CA PRO A 63 2.64 -16.43 0.53
C PRO A 63 2.79 -16.98 1.94
N LYS A 64 3.84 -17.77 2.21
CA LYS A 64 4.11 -18.33 3.54
C LYS A 64 4.48 -17.25 4.56
N GLN A 65 5.10 -16.15 4.13
CA GLN A 65 5.42 -15.04 5.04
C GLN A 65 4.17 -14.21 5.33
N VAL A 66 3.35 -13.95 4.32
CA VAL A 66 2.09 -13.20 4.46
C VAL A 66 1.14 -13.88 5.44
N ALA A 67 1.08 -15.21 5.44
CA ALA A 67 0.19 -15.99 6.31
C ALA A 67 0.58 -15.98 7.80
N LYS A 68 1.83 -15.68 8.17
CA LYS A 68 2.31 -15.80 9.56
C LYS A 68 1.51 -14.99 10.58
N GLN A 69 0.99 -13.83 10.17
CA GLN A 69 0.25 -12.95 11.07
C GLN A 69 -1.08 -13.60 11.50
N SER A 70 -1.85 -14.16 10.57
CA SER A 70 -3.11 -14.82 10.90
C SER A 70 -2.89 -16.13 11.67
N GLU A 71 -1.84 -16.89 11.35
CA GLU A 71 -1.46 -18.09 12.11
C GLU A 71 -1.10 -17.77 13.56
N SER A 72 -0.30 -16.71 13.77
CA SER A 72 0.04 -16.23 15.12
C SER A 72 -1.20 -15.80 15.90
N ILE A 73 -2.12 -15.08 15.26
CA ILE A 73 -3.39 -14.64 15.89
C ILE A 73 -4.23 -15.85 16.29
N LYS A 74 -4.43 -16.83 15.41
CA LYS A 74 -5.18 -18.05 15.72
C LYS A 74 -4.61 -18.77 16.94
N GLN A 75 -3.29 -18.92 17.01
CA GLN A 75 -2.66 -19.55 18.18
C GLN A 75 -2.80 -18.71 19.45
N MET A 76 -2.80 -17.36 19.34
CA MET A 76 -3.08 -16.49 20.48
C MET A 76 -4.52 -16.65 20.98
N GLU A 77 -5.49 -16.71 20.08
CA GLU A 77 -6.90 -16.93 20.37
C GLU A 77 -7.13 -18.28 21.05
N GLU A 78 -6.57 -19.36 20.53
CA GLU A 78 -6.64 -20.70 21.13
C GLU A 78 -6.07 -20.73 22.56
N ARG A 79 -4.93 -20.06 22.79
CA ARG A 79 -4.35 -19.96 24.13
C ARG A 79 -5.23 -19.10 25.06
N ASN A 80 -5.82 -18.03 24.56
CA ASN A 80 -6.70 -17.15 25.35
C ASN A 80 -8.01 -17.85 25.74
N ALA A 81 -8.60 -18.63 24.82
CA ALA A 81 -9.78 -19.43 25.11
C ALA A 81 -9.53 -20.40 26.27
N LYS A 82 -8.41 -21.15 26.24
CA LYS A 82 -8.00 -22.04 27.34
C LYS A 82 -7.86 -21.32 28.68
N ARG A 83 -7.25 -20.13 28.68
CA ARG A 83 -7.11 -19.30 29.90
C ARG A 83 -8.46 -18.86 30.45
N ALA A 84 -9.34 -18.37 29.57
CA ALA A 84 -10.66 -17.90 29.95
C ALA A 84 -11.53 -19.02 30.51
N GLU A 85 -11.53 -20.19 29.86
CA GLU A 85 -12.25 -21.38 30.32
C GLU A 85 -11.77 -21.86 31.69
N ASN A 86 -10.45 -21.95 31.89
CA ASN A 86 -9.89 -22.33 33.20
C ASN A 86 -10.27 -21.32 34.29
N PHE A 87 -10.18 -20.02 33.99
CA PHE A 87 -10.54 -18.98 34.93
C PHE A 87 -12.02 -19.05 35.32
N ALA A 88 -12.91 -19.26 34.34
CA ALA A 88 -14.34 -19.43 34.58
C ALA A 88 -14.66 -20.65 35.45
N LYS A 89 -13.97 -21.78 35.23
CA LYS A 89 -14.19 -23.03 36.00
C LYS A 89 -13.63 -22.97 37.43
N THR A 90 -12.49 -22.33 37.62
CA THR A 90 -11.73 -22.43 38.89
C THR A 90 -11.76 -21.17 39.75
N GLY A 91 -12.15 -20.02 39.17
CA GLY A 91 -12.04 -18.70 39.80
C GLY A 91 -10.60 -18.21 39.97
N LYS A 92 -9.58 -18.93 39.46
CA LYS A 92 -8.16 -18.56 39.55
C LYS A 92 -7.56 -18.39 38.16
N PHE A 93 -7.01 -17.21 37.88
CA PHE A 93 -6.40 -16.93 36.59
C PHE A 93 -5.01 -17.57 36.49
N VAL A 94 -4.74 -18.26 35.38
CA VAL A 94 -3.45 -18.89 35.08
C VAL A 94 -3.05 -18.52 33.65
N TYR A 95 -1.91 -17.83 33.49
CA TYR A 95 -1.45 -17.38 32.17
C TYR A 95 -0.72 -18.47 31.37
N ASP A 96 0.12 -19.24 32.06
CA ASP A 96 0.90 -20.33 31.48
C ASP A 96 -0.01 -21.51 31.16
N VAL A 97 -0.30 -21.71 29.87
CA VAL A 97 -1.25 -22.74 29.41
C VAL A 97 -0.75 -24.15 29.75
N SER A 98 0.56 -24.36 29.93
CA SER A 98 1.10 -25.67 30.34
C SER A 98 0.74 -26.06 31.77
N LYS A 99 0.26 -25.10 32.58
CA LYS A 99 -0.15 -25.28 33.98
C LYS A 99 -1.67 -25.35 34.17
N ILE A 100 -2.44 -25.32 33.09
CA ILE A 100 -3.90 -25.50 33.13
C ILE A 100 -4.19 -27.00 33.04
N SER A 101 -4.87 -27.57 34.05
CA SER A 101 -5.28 -28.97 34.05
C SER A 101 -6.21 -29.27 32.86
N ASN A 102 -5.99 -30.39 32.16
CA ASN A 102 -6.92 -30.87 31.12
C ASN A 102 -8.27 -31.27 31.72
#